data_AF-A0A7S2IKY4-F1
#
_entry.id   AF-A0A7S2IKY4-F1
#
_cell.length_a   1.000
_cell.length_b   1.000
_cell.length_c   1.000
_cell.angle_alpha   90.00
_cell.angle_beta   90.00
_cell.angle_gamma   90.00
#
_symmetry.space_group_name_H-M   'P 1'
#
loop_
_entity.id
_entity.type
_entity.pdbx_description
1 polymer ?
#
loop_
_entity_poly.entity_id
_entity_poly.type
_entity_poly.pdbx_seq_one_letter_code
_entity_poly.pdbx_strand_id
1 'polypeptide(L)'
;WKKFDPQGTGWALTSALHSILRSLPEPLGFSDADPPLTRAEQLQFELAISVPDRDGRIHFTETLVALTSHVASPAKQINPSIEIVKKLQQDATRVPGAKE
;
A
#
# COMPACT_ATOMS: atom_id res chain seq x y z
N TRP A 1 14.87 -3.17 1.84
CA TRP A 1 15.07 -3.37 3.29
C TRP A 1 16.53 -3.53 3.71
N LYS A 2 17.31 -4.49 3.18
CA LYS A 2 18.73 -4.73 3.55
C LYS A 2 19.63 -3.48 3.64
N LYS A 3 19.41 -2.47 2.80
CA LYS A 3 20.13 -1.18 2.85
C LYS A 3 19.88 -0.39 4.15
N PHE A 4 18.70 -0.53 4.73
CA PHE A 4 18.23 0.20 5.93
C PHE A 4 18.35 -0.64 7.21
N ASP A 5 18.47 -1.96 7.08
CA ASP A 5 18.67 -2.93 8.16
C ASP A 5 19.71 -3.98 7.74
N PRO A 6 21.02 -3.64 7.75
CA PRO A 6 22.08 -4.53 7.27
C PRO A 6 22.31 -5.74 8.19
N GLN A 7 21.93 -5.64 9.46
CA GLN A 7 22.08 -6.70 10.47
C GLN A 7 20.89 -7.65 10.50
N GLY A 8 19.82 -7.37 9.73
CA GLY A 8 18.63 -8.24 9.67
C GLY A 8 17.84 -8.27 10.98
N THR A 9 17.80 -7.15 11.71
CA THR A 9 17.08 -7.02 12.97
C THR A 9 15.56 -6.96 12.80
N GLY A 10 15.08 -6.74 11.58
CA GLY A 10 13.68 -6.49 11.26
C GLY A 10 13.27 -5.02 11.41
N TRP A 11 14.15 -4.15 11.90
CA TRP A 11 13.85 -2.76 12.22
C TRP A 11 14.60 -1.78 11.32
N ALA A 12 13.92 -0.72 10.91
CA ALA A 12 14.51 0.45 10.28
C ALA A 12 14.08 1.73 11.01
N LEU A 13 14.82 2.83 10.86
CA LEU A 13 14.40 4.13 11.37
C LEU A 13 13.14 4.61 10.64
N THR A 14 12.19 5.19 11.36
CA THR A 14 10.97 5.75 10.75
C THR A 14 11.29 6.84 9.74
N SER A 15 12.33 7.65 9.99
CA SER A 15 12.81 8.66 9.04
C SER A 15 13.31 8.10 7.71
N ALA A 16 13.60 6.80 7.63
CA ALA A 16 13.98 6.12 6.41
C ALA A 16 12.78 5.72 5.53
N LEU A 17 11.53 5.81 6.05
CA LEU A 17 10.33 5.36 5.34
C LEU A 17 10.23 5.98 3.94
N HIS A 18 10.31 7.30 3.83
CA HIS A 18 10.31 7.99 2.53
C HIS A 18 11.35 7.43 1.54
N SER A 19 12.57 7.16 2.03
CA SER A 19 13.65 6.60 1.20
C SER A 19 13.37 5.15 0.80
N ILE A 20 12.73 4.38 1.68
CA ILE A 20 12.27 3.03 1.38
C ILE A 20 11.24 3.08 0.24
N LEU A 21 10.21 3.93 0.34
CA LEU A 21 9.16 4.06 -0.67
C LEU A 21 9.71 4.52 -2.03
N ARG A 22 10.66 5.47 -2.02
CA ARG A 22 11.36 5.92 -3.24
C ARG A 22 12.23 4.83 -3.88
N SER A 23 12.61 3.79 -3.13
CA SER A 23 13.40 2.67 -3.66
C SER A 23 12.58 1.48 -4.13
N LEU A 24 11.25 1.52 -3.90
CA LEU A 24 10.33 0.46 -4.27
C LEU A 24 9.57 0.85 -5.53
N PRO A 25 9.38 -0.08 -6.48
CA PRO A 25 8.54 0.15 -7.65
C PRO A 25 7.06 0.22 -7.27
N GLU A 26 6.25 0.77 -8.16
CA GLU A 26 4.79 0.66 -8.08
C GLU A 26 4.37 -0.84 -8.06
N PRO A 27 3.28 -1.19 -7.35
CA PRO A 27 2.35 -0.31 -6.62
C PRO A 27 2.74 -0.05 -5.16
N LEU A 28 3.83 -0.63 -4.67
CA LEU A 28 4.22 -0.56 -3.26
C LEU A 28 5.05 0.69 -2.91
N GLY A 29 5.71 1.27 -3.90
CA GLY A 29 6.39 2.55 -3.81
C GLY A 29 6.13 3.37 -5.06
N PHE A 30 7.12 4.16 -5.46
CA PHE A 30 7.01 5.09 -6.59
C PHE A 30 8.36 5.33 -7.28
N SER A 31 9.28 4.36 -7.24
CA SER A 31 10.62 4.51 -7.85
C SER A 31 10.58 4.59 -9.38
N ASP A 32 9.59 3.94 -9.99
CA ASP A 32 9.40 3.78 -11.43
C ASP A 32 8.05 4.36 -11.90
N ALA A 33 7.44 5.22 -11.09
CA ALA A 33 6.20 5.90 -11.46
C ALA A 33 6.38 6.72 -12.76
N ASP A 34 5.45 6.53 -13.70
CA ASP A 34 5.43 7.24 -14.98
C ASP A 34 4.02 7.83 -15.23
N PRO A 35 3.83 9.16 -15.16
CA PRO A 35 4.86 10.19 -14.92
C PRO A 35 5.40 10.17 -13.47
N PRO A 36 6.63 10.67 -13.23
CA PRO A 36 7.19 10.75 -11.88
C PRO A 36 6.32 11.58 -10.92
N LEU A 37 6.04 11.03 -9.74
CA LEU A 37 5.26 11.72 -8.72
C LEU A 37 5.96 13.00 -8.23
N THR A 38 5.20 14.07 -8.06
CA THR A 38 5.64 15.30 -7.42
C THR A 38 5.97 15.08 -5.94
N ARG A 39 6.69 16.02 -5.32
CA ARG A 39 7.00 15.98 -3.87
C ARG A 39 5.73 15.86 -3.02
N ALA A 40 4.68 16.57 -3.39
CA ALA A 40 3.41 16.57 -2.67
C ALA A 40 2.72 15.20 -2.77
N GLU A 41 2.67 14.60 -3.96
CA GLU A 41 2.09 13.26 -4.17
C GLU A 41 2.87 12.16 -3.44
N GLN A 42 4.21 12.24 -3.43
CA GLN A 42 5.05 11.31 -2.65
C GLN A 42 4.74 11.37 -1.15
N LEU A 43 4.57 12.58 -0.60
CA LEU A 43 4.20 12.78 0.81
C LEU A 43 2.76 12.31 1.08
N GLN A 44 1.82 12.54 0.17
CA GLN A 44 0.46 12.02 0.30
C GLN A 44 0.43 10.49 0.32
N PHE A 45 1.23 9.85 -0.54
CA PHE A 45 1.37 8.39 -0.53
C PHE A 45 1.92 7.90 0.81
N GLU A 46 2.97 8.53 1.32
CA GLU A 46 3.55 8.20 2.64
C GLU A 46 2.55 8.40 3.78
N LEU A 47 1.78 9.50 3.79
CA LEU A 47 0.74 9.77 4.79
C LEU A 47 -0.43 8.77 4.71
N ALA A 48 -0.75 8.27 3.51
CA ALA A 48 -1.81 7.30 3.30
C ALA A 48 -1.43 5.88 3.78
N ILE A 49 -0.13 5.61 3.98
CA ILE A 49 0.37 4.36 4.51
C ILE A 49 0.50 4.51 6.03
N SER A 50 -0.45 3.94 6.76
CA SER A 50 -0.43 3.91 8.23
C SER A 50 0.56 2.85 8.75
N VAL A 51 1.86 3.14 8.70
CA VAL A 51 2.90 2.28 9.32
C VAL A 51 3.00 2.56 10.82
N PRO A 52 2.94 1.54 11.70
CA PRO A 52 3.17 1.73 13.12
C PRO A 52 4.61 2.18 13.42
N ASP A 53 4.76 3.32 14.09
CA ASP A 53 6.02 3.75 14.70
C ASP A 53 6.13 3.18 16.11
N ARG A 54 7.28 2.57 16.42
CA ARG A 54 7.67 2.20 17.78
C ARG A 54 9.02 2.79 18.09
N ASP A 55 9.03 3.81 18.94
CA ASP A 55 10.23 4.49 19.42
C ASP A 55 11.13 5.00 18.28
N GLY A 56 10.51 5.58 17.24
CA GLY A 56 11.21 6.11 16.07
C GLY A 56 11.69 5.04 15.08
N ARG A 57 11.14 3.81 15.17
CA ARG A 57 11.45 2.69 14.29
C ARG A 57 10.19 2.05 13.72
N ILE A 58 10.33 1.49 12.53
CA ILE A 58 9.32 0.70 11.84
C ILE A 58 9.79 -0.74 11.67
N HIS A 59 8.87 -1.70 11.85
CA HIS A 59 9.16 -3.11 11.66
C HIS A 59 8.88 -3.54 10.22
N PHE A 60 9.69 -4.45 9.69
CA PHE A 60 9.59 -4.94 8.32
C PHE A 60 8.20 -5.48 7.99
N THR A 61 7.72 -6.44 8.78
CA THR A 61 6.45 -7.13 8.50
C THR A 61 5.27 -6.19 8.54
N GLU A 62 5.28 -5.23 9.47
CA GLU A 62 4.18 -4.26 9.60
C GLU A 62 4.19 -3.25 8.48
N THR A 63 5.38 -2.80 8.07
CA THR A 63 5.54 -1.95 6.90
C THR A 63 5.03 -2.67 5.65
N LEU A 64 5.41 -3.95 5.47
CA LEU A 64 4.95 -4.76 4.35
C LEU A 64 3.43 -4.95 4.36
N VAL A 65 2.83 -5.23 5.51
CA VAL A 65 1.38 -5.35 5.67
C VAL A 65 0.67 -4.02 5.38
N ALA A 66 1.18 -2.90 5.89
CA ALA A 66 0.60 -1.58 5.64
C ALA A 66 0.61 -1.23 4.14
N LEU A 67 1.75 -1.47 3.47
CA LEU A 67 1.89 -1.22 2.02
C LEU A 67 0.97 -2.12 1.19
N THR A 68 0.98 -3.42 1.46
CA THR A 68 0.13 -4.37 0.72
C THR A 68 -1.34 -4.13 0.97
N SER A 69 -1.74 -3.75 2.19
CA SER A 69 -3.13 -3.41 2.53
C SER A 69 -3.57 -2.10 1.87
N HIS A 70 -2.69 -1.11 1.77
CA HIS A 70 -2.94 0.13 1.03
C HIS A 70 -3.23 -0.16 -0.45
N VAL A 71 -2.43 -1.04 -1.05
CA VAL A 71 -2.60 -1.46 -2.46
C VAL A 71 -3.82 -2.35 -2.66
N ALA A 72 -4.08 -3.27 -1.73
CA ALA A 72 -5.18 -4.25 -1.81
C ALA A 72 -6.53 -3.69 -1.36
N SER A 73 -6.58 -2.46 -0.83
CA SER A 73 -7.84 -1.85 -0.41
C SER A 73 -8.85 -1.85 -1.56
N PRO A 74 -10.10 -2.31 -1.33
CA PRO A 74 -11.09 -2.64 -2.36
C PRO A 74 -11.51 -1.46 -3.24
N ALA A 75 -11.18 -0.22 -2.85
CA ALA A 75 -11.38 0.96 -3.69
C ALA A 75 -10.46 1.04 -4.91
N LYS A 76 -9.28 0.39 -4.89
CA LYS A 76 -8.29 0.41 -5.99
C LYS A 76 -8.24 -0.87 -6.83
N GLN A 77 -8.84 -1.98 -6.36
CA GLN A 77 -8.77 -3.28 -7.02
C GLN A 77 -10.14 -3.94 -7.15
N ILE A 78 -11.00 -3.41 -8.02
CA ILE A 78 -11.97 -4.27 -8.71
C ILE A 78 -11.32 -4.68 -10.01
N ASN A 79 -10.66 -5.84 -10.03
CA ASN A 79 -10.27 -6.48 -11.28
C ASN A 79 -11.47 -7.31 -11.78
N PRO A 80 -12.23 -6.85 -12.79
CA PRO A 80 -13.45 -7.52 -13.25
C PRO A 80 -13.16 -8.85 -13.95
N SER A 81 -11.90 -9.24 -14.12
CA SER A 81 -11.47 -10.49 -14.77
C SER A 81 -11.55 -11.70 -13.84
N ILE A 82 -11.62 -11.48 -12.52
CA ILE A 82 -11.67 -12.55 -11.52
C ILE A 82 -13.11 -13.07 -11.45
N GLU A 83 -13.33 -14.34 -11.77
CA GLU A 83 -14.67 -14.94 -11.83
C GLU A 83 -15.48 -14.78 -10.54
N ILE A 84 -14.82 -14.81 -9.38
CA ILE A 84 -15.45 -14.58 -8.07
C ILE A 84 -15.98 -13.14 -7.96
N VAL A 85 -15.24 -12.16 -8.47
CA VAL A 85 -15.68 -10.74 -8.48
C VAL A 85 -16.87 -10.56 -9.43
N LYS A 86 -16.87 -11.22 -10.60
CA LYS A 86 -18.03 -11.24 -11.51
C LYS A 86 -19.27 -11.83 -10.85
N LYS A 87 -19.13 -12.95 -10.14
CA LYS A 87 -20.24 -13.61 -9.43
C LYS A 87 -20.80 -12.71 -8.34
N LEU A 88 -19.94 -12.09 -7.53
CA LEU A 88 -20.36 -11.14 -6.48
C LEU A 88 -21.06 -9.89 -7.04
N GLN A 89 -20.63 -9.38 -8.20
CA GLN A 89 -21.30 -8.27 -8.89
C GLN A 89 -22.67 -8.65 -9.45
N GLN A 90 -22.79 -9.86 -10.02
CA GLN A 90 -24.05 -10.40 -10.52
C GLN A 90 -25.05 -10.67 -9.38
N ASP A 91 -24.57 -11.11 -8.22
CA ASP A 91 -25.39 -11.32 -7.04
C ASP A 91 -25.81 -9.99 -6.40
N ALA A 92 -24.93 -8.98 -6.37
CA ALA A 92 -25.27 -7.64 -5.89
C ALA A 92 -26.32 -6.94 -6.76
N THR A 93 -26.32 -7.17 -8.08
CA THR A 93 -27.36 -6.66 -9.00
C THR A 93 -28.67 -7.46 -8.95
N ARG A 94 -28.66 -8.64 -8.31
CA ARG A 94 -29.84 -9.51 -8.17
C ARG A 94 -30.66 -9.25 -6.92
N VAL A 95 -30.26 -8.36 -6.02
CA VAL A 95 -31.06 -7.97 -4.84
C VAL A 95 -31.90 -6.74 -5.20
N PRO A 96 -33.21 -6.88 -5.51
CA PRO A 96 -34.08 -5.73 -5.68
C PRO A 96 -34.56 -5.34 -4.27
N GLY A 97 -33.91 -4.34 -3.64
CA GLY A 97 -34.38 -3.91 -2.32
C GLY A 97 -33.52 -2.96 -1.50
N ALA A 98 -32.38 -2.47 -1.96
CA ALA A 98 -31.66 -1.40 -1.26
C ALA A 98 -31.92 -0.05 -1.95
N LYS A 99 -33.16 0.43 -1.86
CA LYS A 99 -33.44 1.86 -1.90
C LYS A 99 -33.65 2.32 -0.46
N GLU A 100 -33.11 3.52 -0.23
CA GLU A 100 -33.11 4.36 0.98
C GLU A 100 -31.93 4.17 1.94
#